data_AF-A0A3M3X341-F1
#
_entry.id   AF-A0A3M3X341-F1
#
_cell.length_a   1.000
_cell.length_b   1.000
_cell.length_c   1.000
_cell.angle_alpha   90.00
_cell.angle_beta   90.00
_cell.angle_gamma   90.00
#
_symmetry.space_group_name_H-M   'P 1'
#
loop_
_entity.id
_entity.type
_entity.pdbx_description
1 polymer ?
#
loop_
_entity_poly.entity_id
_entity_poly.type
_entity_poly.pdbx_seq_one_letter_code
_entity_poly.pdbx_strand_id
1 'polypeptide(L)'
;MCVKKDSVWFTYKARIQAHKRLEWLDFHSQLLLVWYAILSAALGVLTIRHSTILGPDTDVMATILSVALLGISLAVANRDFRGRAMLMRTNYLELQKLHRGLPEGSPTSPAAAATPEQISRYDDLLAESENHREIDDRIARMFASGSTTRPLTGFEYFSASLWLSMRFLITTLLYALPVLAGLYAFWNRP
;
A
#
# COMPACT_ATOMS: atom_id res chain seq x y z
N MET A 1 3.07 -12.70 -29.86
CA MET A 1 1.99 -11.84 -29.32
C MET A 1 2.40 -10.39 -29.58
N CYS A 2 1.60 -9.57 -30.26
CA CYS A 2 2.02 -8.20 -30.59
C CYS A 2 1.74 -7.28 -29.39
N VAL A 3 2.79 -6.75 -28.74
CA VAL A 3 2.68 -5.82 -27.61
C VAL A 3 2.25 -4.46 -28.14
N LYS A 4 1.11 -3.96 -27.66
CA LYS A 4 0.59 -2.63 -28.02
C LYS A 4 1.07 -1.58 -27.03
N LYS A 5 1.36 -0.37 -27.50
CA LYS A 5 1.81 0.75 -26.65
C LYS A 5 0.85 1.02 -25.49
N ASP A 6 -0.46 0.97 -25.74
CA ASP A 6 -1.51 1.11 -24.73
C ASP A 6 -1.40 0.08 -23.60
N SER A 7 -1.14 -1.20 -23.93
CA SER A 7 -1.00 -2.24 -22.91
C SER A 7 0.17 -1.99 -21.96
N VAL A 8 1.30 -1.49 -22.49
CA VAL A 8 2.45 -1.11 -21.66
C VAL A 8 2.12 0.11 -20.81
N TRP A 9 1.37 1.07 -21.34
CA TRP A 9 0.91 2.25 -20.59
C TRP A 9 -0.01 1.87 -19.41
N PHE A 10 -0.97 0.97 -19.61
CA PHE A 10 -1.87 0.52 -18.53
C PHE A 10 -1.09 -0.20 -17.42
N THR A 11 -0.22 -1.16 -17.80
CA THR A 11 0.64 -1.86 -16.84
C THR A 11 1.53 -0.89 -16.06
N TYR A 12 2.16 0.06 -16.76
CA TYR A 12 2.98 1.10 -16.15
C TYR A 12 2.20 1.91 -15.10
N LYS A 13 1.01 2.39 -15.44
CA LYS A 13 0.18 3.18 -14.52
C LYS A 13 -0.31 2.36 -13.33
N ALA A 14 -0.69 1.10 -13.54
CA ALA A 14 -1.10 0.21 -12.46
C ALA A 14 0.06 -0.09 -11.49
N ARG A 15 1.28 -0.31 -12.02
CA ARG A 15 2.49 -0.52 -11.20
C ARG A 15 2.88 0.71 -10.37
N ILE A 16 2.66 1.93 -10.88
CA ILE A 16 2.82 3.16 -10.07
C ILE A 16 1.87 3.15 -8.86
N GLN A 17 0.60 2.77 -9.07
CA GLN A 17 -0.36 2.72 -7.95
C GLN A 17 -0.02 1.60 -6.95
N ALA A 18 0.45 0.45 -7.43
CA ALA A 18 0.96 -0.62 -6.57
C ALA A 18 2.15 -0.13 -5.71
N HIS A 19 3.09 0.61 -6.29
CA HIS A 19 4.20 1.22 -5.56
C HIS A 19 3.71 2.17 -4.46
N LYS A 20 2.82 3.12 -4.78
CA LYS A 20 2.25 4.06 -3.79
C LYS A 20 1.53 3.34 -2.65
N ARG A 21 0.84 2.24 -2.95
CA ARG A 21 0.19 1.41 -1.92
C ARG A 21 1.22 0.74 -1.01
N LEU A 22 2.27 0.15 -1.56
CA LEU A 22 3.33 -0.51 -0.76
C LEU A 22 4.06 0.50 0.11
N GLU A 23 4.39 1.67 -0.42
CA GLU A 23 5.00 2.79 0.31
C GLU A 23 4.10 3.28 1.45
N TRP A 24 2.80 3.42 1.20
CA TRP A 24 1.82 3.75 2.24
C TRP A 24 1.78 2.70 3.36
N LEU A 25 1.77 1.41 3.01
CA LEU A 25 1.78 0.33 3.99
C LEU A 25 3.09 0.30 4.81
N ASP A 26 4.22 0.52 4.16
CA ASP A 26 5.53 0.60 4.83
C ASP A 26 5.55 1.73 5.85
N PHE A 27 5.19 2.96 5.42
CA PHE A 27 5.16 4.13 6.28
C PHE A 27 4.22 3.94 7.49
N HIS A 28 2.98 3.52 7.26
CA HIS A 28 2.01 3.39 8.35
C HIS A 28 2.30 2.22 9.28
N SER A 29 2.82 1.10 8.79
CA SER A 29 3.20 -0.02 9.66
C SER A 29 4.35 0.36 10.59
N GLN A 30 5.38 1.03 10.09
CA GLN A 30 6.49 1.53 10.90
C GLN A 30 6.03 2.60 11.90
N LEU A 31 5.21 3.56 11.45
CA LEU A 31 4.72 4.63 12.32
C LEU A 31 3.77 4.09 13.40
N LEU A 32 2.90 3.11 13.09
CA LEU A 32 2.06 2.44 14.10
C LEU A 32 2.92 1.66 15.10
N LEU A 33 3.97 0.96 14.67
CA LEU A 33 4.88 0.27 15.58
C LEU A 33 5.52 1.24 16.58
N VAL A 34 6.03 2.38 16.10
CA VAL A 34 6.60 3.43 16.96
C VAL A 34 5.53 4.02 17.88
N TRP A 35 4.35 4.30 17.35
CA TRP A 35 3.23 4.86 18.13
C TRP A 35 2.84 3.95 19.29
N TYR A 36 2.65 2.66 19.03
CA TYR A 36 2.29 1.69 20.06
C TYR A 36 3.45 1.38 21.00
N ALA A 37 4.71 1.48 20.57
CA ALA A 37 5.87 1.36 21.44
C ALA A 37 5.93 2.50 22.47
N ILE A 38 5.70 3.75 22.04
CA ILE A 38 5.66 4.91 22.94
C ILE A 38 4.52 4.75 23.95
N LEU A 39 3.33 4.36 23.49
CA LEU A 39 2.17 4.14 24.37
C LEU A 39 2.42 3.00 25.37
N SER A 40 3.00 1.89 24.91
CA SER A 40 3.35 0.75 25.77
C SER A 40 4.40 1.13 26.82
N ALA A 41 5.42 1.89 26.45
CA ALA A 41 6.43 2.39 27.38
C ALA A 41 5.83 3.39 28.39
N ALA A 42 5.02 4.33 27.93
CA ALA A 42 4.32 5.28 28.81
C ALA A 42 3.41 4.55 29.79
N LEU A 43 2.66 3.55 29.32
CA LEU A 43 1.84 2.69 30.19
C LEU A 43 2.70 1.98 31.23
N GLY A 44 3.82 1.37 30.82
CA GLY A 44 4.74 0.68 31.74
C GLY A 44 5.37 1.60 32.80
N VAL A 45 5.61 2.88 32.51
CA VAL A 45 6.07 3.86 33.51
C VAL A 45 4.93 4.23 34.45
N LEU A 46 3.72 4.43 33.92
CA LEU A 46 2.56 4.84 34.72
C LEU A 46 2.11 3.74 35.69
N THR A 47 2.23 2.46 35.32
CA THR A 47 1.88 1.34 36.20
C THR A 47 2.73 1.26 37.46
N ILE A 48 3.96 1.77 37.43
CA ILE A 48 4.84 1.84 38.62
C ILE A 48 4.20 2.71 39.72
N ARG A 49 3.61 3.84 39.34
CA ARG A 49 3.01 4.78 40.29
C ARG A 49 1.53 4.49 40.57
N HIS A 50 0.82 3.97 39.57
CA HIS A 50 -0.61 3.73 39.64
C HIS A 50 -0.91 2.32 39.09
N SER A 51 -0.91 1.33 39.98
CA SER A 51 -1.03 -0.09 39.64
C SER A 51 -2.38 -0.48 39.03
N THR A 52 -3.42 0.35 39.14
CA THR A 52 -4.79 0.03 38.71
C THR A 52 -5.33 0.92 37.58
N ILE A 53 -4.48 1.54 36.75
CA ILE A 53 -4.91 2.49 35.71
C ILE A 53 -5.91 1.90 34.70
N LEU A 54 -5.76 0.62 34.33
CA LEU A 54 -6.64 -0.12 33.42
C LEU A 54 -7.43 -1.23 34.12
N GLY A 55 -7.41 -1.29 35.45
CA GLY A 55 -8.04 -2.35 36.25
C GLY A 55 -7.04 -3.14 37.10
N PRO A 56 -7.49 -4.19 37.80
CA PRO A 56 -6.68 -4.94 38.77
C PRO A 56 -5.46 -5.64 38.13
N ASP A 57 -5.55 -6.06 36.86
CA ASP A 57 -4.49 -6.81 36.16
C ASP A 57 -3.75 -5.95 35.10
N THR A 58 -3.51 -4.67 35.40
CA THR A 58 -2.91 -3.72 34.45
C THR A 58 -1.51 -4.15 34.01
N ASP A 59 -0.74 -4.74 34.90
CA ASP A 59 0.60 -5.29 34.67
C ASP A 59 0.60 -6.46 33.69
N VAL A 60 -0.36 -7.39 33.82
CA VAL A 60 -0.54 -8.51 32.90
C VAL A 60 -0.92 -8.00 31.51
N MET A 61 -1.85 -7.05 31.42
CA MET A 61 -2.27 -6.44 30.15
C MET A 61 -1.12 -5.69 29.45
N ALA A 62 -0.32 -4.93 30.21
CA ALA A 62 0.85 -4.22 29.68
C ALA A 62 1.92 -5.20 29.15
N THR A 63 2.10 -6.33 29.82
CA THR A 63 3.02 -7.40 29.40
C THR A 63 2.55 -8.05 28.10
N ILE A 64 1.26 -8.41 28.02
CA ILE A 64 0.66 -8.99 26.79
C ILE A 64 0.79 -8.02 25.61
N LEU A 65 0.55 -6.72 25.83
CA LEU A 65 0.72 -5.69 24.81
C LEU A 65 2.16 -5.64 24.29
N SER A 66 3.15 -5.74 25.19
CA SER A 66 4.57 -5.72 24.84
C SER A 66 4.98 -6.94 24.01
N VAL A 67 4.52 -8.14 24.40
CA VAL A 67 4.76 -9.38 23.65
C VAL A 67 4.07 -9.35 22.28
N ALA A 68 2.83 -8.87 22.23
CA ALA A 68 2.10 -8.72 20.97
C ALA A 68 2.81 -7.73 20.03
N LEU A 69 3.29 -6.59 20.56
CA LEU A 69 4.02 -5.60 19.79
C LEU A 69 5.32 -6.17 19.21
N LEU A 70 6.04 -6.97 20.00
CA LEU A 70 7.22 -7.69 19.51
C LEU A 70 6.86 -8.62 18.34
N GLY A 71 5.82 -9.44 18.48
CA GLY A 71 5.37 -10.34 17.42
C GLY A 71 4.96 -9.62 16.14
N ILE A 72 4.22 -8.51 16.27
CA ILE A 72 3.82 -7.67 15.14
C ILE A 72 5.04 -7.03 14.48
N SER A 73 6.03 -6.56 15.27
CA SER A 73 7.25 -5.94 14.72
C SER A 73 8.02 -6.90 13.81
N LEU A 74 8.14 -8.17 14.22
CA LEU A 74 8.79 -9.21 13.43
C LEU A 74 7.98 -9.53 12.17
N ALA A 75 6.65 -9.60 12.28
CA ALA A 75 5.77 -9.84 11.14
C ALA A 75 5.86 -8.72 10.09
N VAL A 76 5.95 -7.46 10.52
CA VAL A 76 6.13 -6.30 9.63
C VAL A 76 7.50 -6.35 8.98
N ALA A 77 8.56 -6.62 9.73
CA ALA A 77 9.93 -6.73 9.21
C ALA A 77 10.05 -7.83 8.15
N ASN A 78 9.45 -9.01 8.39
CA ASN A 78 9.50 -10.14 7.46
C ASN A 78 8.71 -9.91 6.16
N ARG A 79 7.78 -8.96 6.12
CA ARG A 79 6.94 -8.72 4.94
C ARG A 79 7.58 -7.79 3.90
N ASP A 80 8.69 -7.16 4.27
CA ASP A 80 9.57 -6.32 3.45
C ASP A 80 8.81 -5.42 2.46
N PHE A 81 7.89 -4.61 2.99
CA PHE A 81 7.11 -3.68 2.17
C PHE A 81 8.02 -2.69 1.43
N ARG A 82 9.11 -2.25 2.07
CA ARG A 82 10.10 -1.35 1.52
C ARG A 82 10.85 -1.96 0.33
N GLY A 83 11.39 -3.18 0.45
CA GLY A 83 12.10 -3.85 -0.64
C GLY A 83 11.19 -4.07 -1.86
N ARG A 84 9.95 -4.50 -1.61
CA ARG A 84 8.94 -4.68 -2.67
C ARG A 84 8.54 -3.36 -3.34
N ALA A 85 8.41 -2.28 -2.56
CA ALA A 85 8.15 -0.95 -3.11
C ALA A 85 9.30 -0.47 -4.01
N MET A 86 10.56 -0.70 -3.61
CA MET A 86 11.74 -0.34 -4.39
C MET A 86 11.84 -1.15 -5.69
N LEU A 87 11.57 -2.45 -5.64
CA LEU A 87 11.54 -3.31 -6.83
C LEU A 87 10.47 -2.84 -7.82
N MET A 88 9.25 -2.56 -7.32
CA MET A 88 8.16 -2.00 -8.14
C MET A 88 8.54 -0.64 -8.74
N ARG A 89 9.30 0.18 -8.02
CA ARG A 89 9.80 1.47 -8.51
C ARG A 89 10.74 1.35 -9.68
N THR A 90 11.78 0.54 -9.53
CA THR A 90 12.73 0.27 -10.62
C THR A 90 12.00 -0.27 -11.84
N ASN A 91 11.07 -1.20 -11.61
CA ASN A 91 10.33 -1.84 -12.67
C ASN A 91 9.43 -0.87 -13.46
N TYR A 92 8.64 0.00 -12.81
CA TYR A 92 7.80 0.94 -13.55
C TYR A 92 8.65 1.99 -14.31
N LEU A 93 9.84 2.35 -13.81
CA LEU A 93 10.76 3.25 -14.53
C LEU A 93 11.31 2.60 -15.80
N GLU A 94 11.64 1.31 -15.75
CA GLU A 94 12.06 0.55 -16.93
C GLU A 94 10.90 0.37 -17.93
N LEU A 95 9.68 0.13 -17.46
CA LEU A 95 8.49 0.12 -18.32
C LEU A 95 8.24 1.48 -18.97
N GLN A 96 8.50 2.59 -18.27
CA GLN A 96 8.39 3.93 -18.84
C GLN A 96 9.40 4.14 -19.97
N LYS A 97 10.65 3.68 -19.79
CA LYS A 97 11.69 3.72 -20.83
C LYS A 97 11.27 2.88 -22.04
N LEU A 98 10.76 1.66 -21.81
CA LEU A 98 10.26 0.79 -22.87
C LEU A 98 9.10 1.44 -23.62
N HIS A 99 8.11 2.00 -22.91
CA HIS A 99 6.96 2.69 -23.51
C HIS A 99 7.38 3.86 -24.40
N ARG A 100 8.39 4.64 -24.00
CA ARG A 100 8.95 5.74 -24.81
C ARG A 100 9.65 5.25 -26.08
N GLY A 101 10.27 4.06 -26.03
CA GLY A 101 10.93 3.45 -27.17
C GLY A 101 10.01 2.72 -28.15
N LEU A 102 8.73 2.54 -27.82
CA LEU A 102 7.76 1.91 -28.72
C LEU A 102 7.31 2.87 -29.83
N PRO A 103 7.28 2.41 -31.09
CA PRO A 103 6.83 3.23 -32.22
C PRO A 103 5.37 3.67 -32.01
N GLU A 104 5.11 4.96 -32.22
CA GLU A 104 3.74 5.47 -32.30
C GLU A 104 3.22 5.28 -33.72
N GLY A 105 2.03 4.69 -33.85
CA GLY A 105 1.30 4.77 -35.11
C GLY A 105 0.89 6.21 -35.32
N SER A 106 1.26 6.78 -36.48
CA SER A 106 0.66 8.03 -36.94
C SER A 106 -0.67 7.71 -37.64
N PRO A 107 -1.63 8.63 -37.71
CA PRO A 107 -2.86 8.44 -38.49
C PRO A 107 -2.58 8.13 -39.98
N THR A 108 -1.36 8.39 -40.46
CA THR A 108 -0.91 8.21 -41.85
C THR A 108 -0.04 6.95 -42.05
N SER A 109 0.34 6.23 -40.99
CA SER A 109 1.14 5.01 -41.09
C SER A 109 0.83 4.04 -39.95
N PRO A 110 0.48 2.78 -40.22
CA PRO A 110 0.22 1.80 -39.17
C PRO A 110 1.46 1.69 -38.27
N ALA A 111 1.25 1.67 -36.94
CA ALA A 111 2.32 1.50 -35.97
C ALA A 111 3.15 0.27 -36.36
N ALA A 112 4.47 0.45 -36.53
CA ALA A 112 5.37 -0.67 -36.71
C ALA A 112 5.20 -1.64 -35.53
N ALA A 113 5.14 -2.95 -35.80
CA ALA A 113 5.06 -3.94 -34.75
C ALA A 113 6.27 -3.79 -33.81
N ALA A 114 6.05 -3.97 -32.50
CA ALA A 114 7.13 -3.98 -31.52
C ALA A 114 8.20 -5.00 -31.95
N THR A 115 9.48 -4.64 -31.79
CA THR A 115 10.57 -5.55 -32.13
C THR A 115 10.55 -6.78 -31.20
N PRO A 116 11.04 -7.95 -31.63
CA PRO A 116 11.12 -9.14 -30.77
C PRO A 116 11.89 -8.87 -29.46
N GLU A 117 12.92 -8.02 -29.51
CA GLU A 117 13.68 -7.58 -28.33
C GLU A 117 12.83 -6.77 -27.33
N GLN A 118 11.96 -5.89 -27.83
CA GLN A 118 11.05 -5.11 -26.98
C GLN A 118 9.99 -6.00 -26.31
N ILE A 119 9.55 -7.06 -26.99
CA ILE A 119 8.61 -8.04 -26.44
C ILE A 119 9.30 -8.86 -25.34
N SER A 120 10.50 -9.38 -25.60
CA SER A 120 11.28 -10.11 -24.58
C SER A 120 11.53 -9.25 -23.35
N ARG A 121 11.96 -7.99 -23.54
CA ARG A 121 12.20 -7.06 -22.43
C ARG A 121 10.92 -6.75 -21.65
N TYR A 122 9.77 -6.70 -22.32
CA TYR A 122 8.49 -6.53 -21.62
C TYR A 122 8.18 -7.76 -20.75
N ASP A 123 8.37 -8.96 -21.27
CA ASP A 123 8.10 -10.20 -20.53
C ASP A 123 9.07 -10.37 -19.35
N ASP A 124 10.35 -10.03 -19.53
CA ASP A 124 11.35 -10.01 -18.45
C ASP A 124 10.94 -9.04 -17.33
N LEU A 125 10.51 -7.82 -17.71
CA LEU A 125 9.99 -6.84 -16.77
C LEU A 125 8.69 -7.30 -16.11
N LEU A 126 7.87 -8.11 -16.78
CA LEU A 126 6.68 -8.69 -16.17
C LEU A 126 7.04 -9.73 -15.11
N ALA A 127 8.06 -10.55 -15.37
CA ALA A 127 8.53 -11.60 -14.47
C ALA A 127 9.31 -11.08 -13.25
N GLU A 128 10.02 -9.96 -13.39
CA GLU A 128 10.94 -9.43 -12.37
C GLU A 128 10.22 -8.90 -11.11
N SER A 129 9.04 -8.31 -11.25
CA SER A 129 8.32 -7.65 -10.14
C SER A 129 6.97 -8.28 -9.87
N GLU A 130 6.52 -8.25 -8.60
CA GLU A 130 5.18 -8.72 -8.25
C GLU A 130 4.08 -8.09 -9.11
N ASN A 131 3.00 -8.83 -9.33
CA ASN A 131 1.92 -8.32 -10.15
C ASN A 131 1.09 -7.26 -9.38
N HIS A 132 0.59 -6.27 -10.12
CA HIS A 132 -0.35 -5.30 -9.58
C HIS A 132 -1.70 -5.98 -9.29
N ARG A 133 -2.49 -5.42 -8.37
CA ARG A 133 -3.86 -5.90 -8.12
C ARG A 133 -4.82 -5.20 -9.07
N GLU A 134 -5.97 -5.83 -9.33
CA GLU A 134 -7.04 -5.21 -10.13
C GLU A 134 -7.47 -3.83 -9.58
N ILE A 135 -7.42 -3.67 -8.25
CA ILE A 135 -7.73 -2.39 -7.59
C ILE A 135 -6.72 -1.31 -7.97
N ASP A 136 -5.44 -1.64 -8.16
CA ASP A 136 -4.42 -0.66 -8.55
C ASP A 136 -4.68 -0.14 -9.97
N ASP A 137 -5.08 -1.03 -10.88
CA ASP A 137 -5.48 -0.66 -12.24
C ASP A 137 -6.75 0.20 -12.23
N ARG A 138 -7.78 -0.17 -11.46
CA ARG A 138 -9.01 0.65 -11.34
C ARG A 138 -8.71 2.05 -10.79
N ILE A 139 -7.85 2.15 -9.77
CA ILE A 139 -7.40 3.44 -9.21
C ILE A 139 -6.57 4.21 -10.24
N ALA A 140 -5.67 3.55 -10.97
CA ALA A 140 -4.86 4.18 -12.01
C ALA A 140 -5.73 4.77 -13.13
N ARG A 141 -6.76 4.03 -13.56
CA ARG A 141 -7.75 4.50 -14.54
C ARG A 141 -8.59 5.65 -14.00
N MET A 142 -9.00 5.62 -12.72
CA MET A 142 -9.79 6.68 -12.10
C MET A 142 -9.06 8.02 -12.12
N PHE A 143 -7.75 7.99 -11.87
CA PHE A 143 -6.90 9.20 -11.84
C PHE A 143 -6.29 9.56 -13.20
N ALA A 144 -6.54 8.77 -14.26
CA ALA A 144 -6.07 9.09 -15.60
C ALA A 144 -6.98 10.13 -16.26
N SER A 145 -6.46 11.32 -16.50
CA SER A 145 -7.12 12.36 -17.27
C SER A 145 -6.95 12.09 -18.78
N GLY A 146 -7.92 11.39 -19.39
CA GLY A 146 -7.95 11.16 -20.84
C GLY A 146 -8.82 9.98 -21.26
N SER A 147 -9.26 9.95 -22.51
CA SER A 147 -10.02 8.85 -23.11
C SER A 147 -9.17 7.58 -23.17
N THR A 148 -9.25 6.75 -22.13
CA THR A 148 -8.67 5.41 -22.17
C THR A 148 -9.48 4.54 -23.10
N THR A 149 -8.80 3.67 -23.86
CA THR A 149 -9.43 2.61 -24.67
C THR A 149 -10.31 1.66 -23.83
N ARG A 150 -10.18 1.73 -22.49
CA ARG A 150 -10.95 0.99 -21.48
C ARG A 150 -11.60 1.97 -20.49
N PRO A 151 -12.84 2.43 -20.73
CA PRO A 151 -13.54 3.31 -19.79
C PRO A 151 -13.89 2.55 -18.51
N LEU A 152 -14.00 3.26 -17.39
CA LEU A 152 -14.46 2.69 -16.13
C LEU A 152 -15.98 2.57 -16.11
N THR A 153 -16.46 1.45 -15.62
CA THR A 153 -17.88 1.30 -15.26
C THR A 153 -18.14 2.01 -13.93
N GLY A 154 -19.34 2.59 -13.72
CA GLY A 154 -19.71 3.25 -12.46
C GLY A 154 -19.51 2.38 -11.21
N PHE A 155 -19.73 1.07 -11.32
CA PHE A 155 -19.43 0.10 -10.26
C PHE A 155 -17.94 0.00 -9.94
N GLU A 156 -17.06 0.01 -10.95
CA GLU A 156 -15.61 -0.01 -10.73
C GLU A 156 -15.15 1.26 -10.00
N TYR A 157 -15.70 2.41 -10.38
CA TYR A 157 -15.45 3.68 -9.71
C TYR A 157 -15.87 3.64 -8.22
N PHE A 158 -17.09 3.16 -7.94
CA PHE A 158 -17.55 2.98 -6.57
C PHE A 158 -16.66 2.02 -5.78
N SER A 159 -16.29 0.87 -6.36
CA SER A 159 -15.44 -0.12 -5.70
C SER A 159 -14.06 0.45 -5.33
N ALA A 160 -13.44 1.22 -6.22
CA ALA A 160 -12.15 1.85 -5.98
C ALA A 160 -12.24 2.98 -4.94
N SER A 161 -13.30 3.78 -4.99
CA SER A 161 -13.56 4.84 -4.00
C SER A 161 -13.85 4.28 -2.61
N LEU A 162 -14.66 3.22 -2.53
CA LEU A 162 -14.95 2.50 -1.29
C LEU A 162 -13.68 1.91 -0.69
N TRP A 163 -12.83 1.28 -1.52
CA TRP A 163 -11.56 0.72 -1.04
C TRP A 163 -10.63 1.80 -0.48
N LEU A 164 -10.52 2.96 -1.13
CA LEU A 164 -9.70 4.07 -0.65
C LEU A 164 -10.24 4.64 0.66
N SER A 165 -11.56 4.80 0.76
CA SER A 165 -12.25 5.25 1.97
C SER A 165 -12.05 4.28 3.14
N MET A 166 -12.24 2.97 2.91
CA MET A 166 -12.04 1.94 3.94
C MET A 166 -10.58 1.88 4.40
N ARG A 167 -9.62 2.01 3.48
CA ARG A 167 -8.20 2.08 3.82
C ARG A 167 -7.91 3.25 4.77
N PHE A 168 -8.42 4.44 4.45
CA PHE A 168 -8.24 5.62 5.29
C PHE A 168 -8.93 5.46 6.66
N LEU A 169 -10.15 4.93 6.68
CA LEU A 169 -10.92 4.71 7.90
C LEU A 169 -10.22 3.71 8.84
N ILE A 170 -9.74 2.57 8.32
CA ILE A 170 -9.01 1.57 9.11
C ILE A 170 -7.73 2.16 9.68
N THR A 171 -6.94 2.86 8.86
CA THR A 171 -5.69 3.49 9.35
C THR A 171 -5.99 4.51 10.45
N THR A 172 -7.00 5.37 10.27
CA THR A 172 -7.41 6.35 11.27
C THR A 172 -7.87 5.68 12.58
N LEU A 173 -8.67 4.62 12.47
CA LEU A 173 -9.13 3.86 13.63
C LEU A 173 -7.97 3.24 14.41
N LEU A 174 -6.96 2.68 13.72
CA LEU A 174 -5.79 2.11 14.37
C LEU A 174 -5.00 3.15 15.18
N TYR A 175 -4.88 4.39 14.70
CA TYR A 175 -4.22 5.45 15.48
C TYR A 175 -5.08 5.92 16.67
N ALA A 176 -6.41 6.01 16.48
CA ALA A 176 -7.33 6.51 17.49
C ALA A 176 -7.63 5.50 18.61
N LEU A 177 -7.63 4.20 18.30
CA LEU A 177 -8.01 3.12 19.22
C LEU A 177 -7.34 3.21 20.61
N PRO A 178 -6.01 3.36 20.75
CA PRO A 178 -5.40 3.43 22.08
C PRO A 178 -5.80 4.68 22.86
N VAL A 179 -6.03 5.81 22.17
CA VAL A 179 -6.47 7.06 22.82
C VAL A 179 -7.91 6.90 23.30
N LEU A 180 -8.79 6.35 22.46
CA LEU A 180 -10.19 6.08 22.82
C LEU A 180 -10.29 5.09 23.98
N ALA A 181 -9.47 4.02 23.96
CA ALA A 181 -9.40 3.06 25.06
C ALA A 181 -8.92 3.71 26.36
N GLY A 182 -7.90 4.57 26.30
CA GLY A 182 -7.41 5.33 27.45
C GLY A 182 -8.45 6.31 28.02
N LEU A 183 -9.16 7.04 27.15
CA LEU A 183 -10.24 7.95 27.55
C LEU A 183 -11.42 7.20 28.18
N TYR A 184 -11.82 6.08 27.60
CA TYR A 184 -12.88 5.23 28.14
C TYR A 184 -12.50 4.70 29.53
N ALA A 185 -11.27 4.20 29.70
CA ALA A 185 -10.78 3.71 30.99
C ALA A 185 -10.69 4.84 32.04
N PHE A 186 -10.40 6.07 31.64
CA PHE A 186 -10.40 7.23 32.54
C PHE A 186 -11.81 7.65 32.96
N TRP A 187 -12.75 7.68 32.02
CA TRP A 187 -14.14 8.12 32.27
C TRP A 187 -14.94 7.11 33.10
N ASN A 188 -14.68 5.82 32.93
CA ASN A 188 -15.36 4.74 33.66
C ASN A 188 -14.68 4.37 34.99
N ARG A 189 -13.80 5.23 35.53
CA ARG A 189 -13.28 5.02 36.89
C ARG A 189 -14.41 5.20 37.90
N PRO A 190 -14.68 4.20 38.76
CA PRO A 190 -15.63 4.34 39.86
C PRO A 190 -15.14 5.36 40.90
#